data_AF-A0A5R9BDC0-F1
#
_entry.id   AF-A0A5R9BDC0-F1
#
_cell.length_a   1.000
_cell.length_b   1.000
_cell.length_c   1.000
_cell.angle_alpha   90.00
_cell.angle_beta   90.00
_cell.angle_gamma   90.00
#
_symmetry.space_group_name_H-M   'P 1'
#
loop_
_entity.id
_entity.type
_entity.pdbx_description
1 polymer ?
#
loop_
_entity_poly.entity_id
_entity_poly.type
_entity_poly.pdbx_seq_one_letter_code
_entity_poly.pdbx_strand_id
1 'polypeptide(L)'
;MPEHKTTGETAQQITPEDTGRWLITSQGTQHIWDLDKMTYMRMPSAASKSGSRVYDNMPMQITRVVWWTEVGDRAYLWFDDLEHPRFFERYRMSSVIRKIERLSDKDGEQA
;
A
#
# COMPACT_ATOMS: atom_id res chain seq x y z
N MET A 1 12.11 8.61 -4.09
CA MET A 1 10.78 8.14 -3.63
C MET A 1 9.92 9.38 -3.51
N PRO A 2 8.63 9.33 -3.88
CA PRO A 2 7.74 10.45 -3.60
C PRO A 2 7.76 10.78 -2.10
N GLU A 3 7.82 12.07 -1.80
CA GLU A 3 7.69 12.56 -0.43
C GLU A 3 6.22 12.59 -0.06
N HIS A 4 5.92 12.09 1.14
CA HIS A 4 4.59 12.02 1.69
C HIS A 4 4.60 12.70 3.07
N LYS A 5 3.58 13.49 3.36
CA LYS A 5 3.42 14.12 4.66
C LYS A 5 2.86 13.11 5.65
N THR A 6 3.74 12.60 6.51
CA THR A 6 3.38 11.72 7.63
C THR A 6 3.00 12.52 8.87
N THR A 7 2.26 11.90 9.79
CA THR A 7 1.93 12.51 11.10
C THR A 7 3.07 12.39 12.11
N GLY A 8 4.10 11.59 11.81
CA GLY A 8 5.16 11.18 12.73
C GLY A 8 4.84 9.90 13.51
N GLU A 9 3.59 9.41 13.44
CA GLU A 9 3.22 8.11 14.01
C GLU A 9 3.78 6.97 13.16
N THR A 10 4.33 5.97 13.84
CA THR A 10 4.91 4.77 13.22
C THR A 10 4.37 3.52 13.88
N ALA A 11 4.19 2.46 13.12
CA ALA A 11 3.77 1.16 13.62
C ALA A 11 4.83 0.09 13.34
N GLN A 12 4.87 -0.94 14.16
CA GLN A 12 5.66 -2.15 13.86
C GLN A 12 4.87 -3.14 13.03
N GLN A 13 3.54 -3.12 13.11
CA GLN A 13 2.63 -4.02 12.43
C GLN A 13 1.36 -3.27 12.03
N ILE A 14 0.77 -3.61 10.89
CA ILE A 14 -0.61 -3.31 10.53
C ILE A 14 -1.46 -4.54 10.85
N THR A 15 -2.61 -4.34 11.46
CA THR A 15 -3.56 -5.33 11.91
C THR A 15 -4.95 -5.05 11.31
N PRO A 16 -5.87 -6.03 11.33
CA PRO A 16 -7.26 -5.82 10.88
C PRO A 16 -8.01 -4.70 11.61
N GLU A 17 -7.59 -4.37 12.85
CA GLU A 17 -8.24 -3.37 13.69
C GLU A 17 -7.72 -1.94 13.42
N ASP A 18 -6.63 -1.81 12.67
CA ASP A 18 -6.06 -0.50 12.32
C ASP A 18 -6.94 0.25 11.31
N THR A 19 -6.92 1.58 11.43
CA THR A 19 -7.70 2.51 10.60
C THR A 19 -6.79 3.52 9.91
N GLY A 20 -7.36 4.35 9.04
CA GLY A 20 -6.67 5.44 8.36
C GLY A 20 -5.64 5.03 7.32
N ARG A 21 -4.82 6.01 6.92
CA ARG A 21 -3.89 5.89 5.80
C ARG A 21 -2.47 5.63 6.28
N TRP A 22 -1.87 4.55 5.80
CA TRP A 22 -0.52 4.14 6.15
C TRP A 22 0.37 4.07 4.91
N LEU A 23 1.54 4.70 5.01
CA LEU A 23 2.63 4.58 4.08
C LEU A 23 3.53 3.41 4.50
N ILE A 24 3.48 2.35 3.70
CA ILE A 24 4.27 1.14 3.89
C ILE A 24 5.42 1.17 2.89
N THR A 25 6.65 1.25 3.39
CA THR A 25 7.85 1.31 2.57
C THR A 25 8.54 -0.05 2.56
N SER A 26 8.71 -0.62 1.36
CA SER A 26 9.46 -1.85 1.12
C SER A 26 10.72 -1.55 0.30
N GLN A 27 11.51 -2.57 -0.05
CA GLN A 27 12.70 -2.37 -0.86
C GLN A 27 12.34 -1.87 -2.27
N GLY A 28 12.55 -0.57 -2.50
CA GLY A 28 12.38 0.07 -3.80
C GLY A 28 10.94 0.39 -4.19
N THR A 29 9.96 0.21 -3.29
CA THR A 29 8.54 0.56 -3.52
C THR A 29 7.91 1.15 -2.25
N GLN A 30 7.03 2.12 -2.42
CA GLN A 30 6.11 2.59 -1.40
C GLN A 30 4.68 2.13 -1.71
N HIS A 31 3.91 1.90 -0.67
CA HIS A 31 2.52 1.49 -0.77
C HIS A 31 1.69 2.36 0.15
N ILE A 32 0.54 2.83 -0.32
CA ILE A 32 -0.45 3.45 0.56
C ILE A 32 -1.54 2.42 0.79
N TRP A 33 -1.79 2.13 2.06
CA TRP A 33 -2.94 1.36 2.51
C TRP A 33 -3.89 2.37 3.17
N ASP A 34 -5.02 2.64 2.55
CA ASP A 34 -6.11 3.38 3.15
C ASP A 34 -7.07 2.35 3.75
N LEU A 35 -6.97 2.14 5.06
CA LEU A 35 -7.74 1.13 5.77
C LEU A 35 -9.17 1.58 6.05
N ASP A 36 -9.44 2.90 6.04
CA ASP A 36 -10.80 3.42 6.15
C ASP A 36 -11.62 3.13 4.88
N LYS A 37 -10.98 3.24 3.71
CA LYS A 37 -11.60 2.95 2.41
C LYS A 37 -11.33 1.52 1.91
N MET A 38 -10.49 0.79 2.61
CA MET A 38 -9.94 -0.50 2.17
C MET A 38 -9.37 -0.44 0.75
N THR A 39 -8.47 0.52 0.49
CA THR A 39 -7.77 0.65 -0.80
C THR A 39 -6.26 0.53 -0.66
N TYR A 40 -5.65 0.06 -1.75
CA TYR A 40 -4.22 -0.15 -1.90
C TYR A 40 -3.70 0.59 -3.11
N MET A 41 -2.61 1.33 -2.96
CA MET A 41 -1.89 1.95 -4.07
C MET A 41 -0.41 1.60 -4.00
N ARG A 42 0.19 1.29 -5.16
CA ARG A 42 1.64 1.01 -5.27
C ARG A 42 2.37 2.12 -6.01
N MET A 43 3.49 2.57 -5.47
CA MET A 43 4.35 3.61 -6.04
C MET A 43 5.79 3.07 -6.10
N PRO A 44 6.20 2.43 -7.20
CA PRO A 44 7.58 1.97 -7.35
C PRO A 44 8.54 3.15 -7.58
N SER A 45 9.78 2.98 -7.16
CA SER A 45 10.90 3.82 -7.64
C SER A 45 11.67 3.14 -8.76
N ALA A 46 12.64 3.87 -9.34
CA ALA A 46 13.66 3.30 -10.22
C ALA A 46 14.45 2.14 -9.58
N ALA A 47 14.52 2.06 -8.25
CA ALA A 47 15.18 0.97 -7.53
C ALA A 47 14.28 -0.27 -7.33
N SER A 48 13.02 -0.22 -7.76
CA SER A 48 12.09 -1.36 -7.69
C SER A 48 12.56 -2.49 -8.61
N LYS A 49 12.95 -3.63 -8.02
CA LYS A 49 13.33 -4.83 -8.80
C LYS A 49 12.20 -5.37 -9.67
N SER A 50 10.95 -5.15 -9.28
CA SER A 50 9.80 -5.62 -10.05
C SER A 50 9.47 -4.73 -11.25
N GLY A 51 10.16 -3.59 -11.40
CA GLY A 51 9.85 -2.57 -12.38
C GLY A 51 8.45 -1.96 -12.19
N SER A 52 8.00 -1.25 -13.23
CA SER A 52 6.65 -0.72 -13.37
C SER A 52 5.66 -1.84 -13.68
N ARG A 53 4.42 -1.67 -13.22
CA ARG A 53 3.32 -2.61 -13.43
C ARG A 53 2.04 -1.86 -13.79
N VAL A 54 1.13 -2.60 -14.42
CA VAL A 54 -0.25 -2.18 -14.66
C VAL A 54 -0.89 -1.87 -13.29
N TYR A 55 -1.43 -0.65 -13.17
CA TYR A 55 -2.03 -0.02 -11.97
C TYR A 55 -1.09 0.59 -10.93
N ASP A 56 0.18 0.82 -11.25
CA ASP A 56 1.02 1.66 -10.39
C ASP A 56 0.48 3.10 -10.33
N ASN A 57 0.56 3.72 -9.15
CA ASN A 57 0.04 5.04 -8.80
C ASN A 57 -1.49 5.19 -8.94
N MET A 58 -2.22 4.07 -8.90
CA MET A 58 -3.68 4.04 -8.89
C MET A 58 -4.18 3.36 -7.61
N PRO A 59 -5.19 3.94 -6.92
CA PRO A 59 -5.84 3.26 -5.81
C PRO A 59 -6.72 2.11 -6.31
N MET A 60 -6.57 0.95 -5.67
CA MET A 60 -7.26 -0.29 -6.00
C MET A 60 -8.05 -0.75 -4.78
N GLN A 61 -9.28 -1.24 -4.97
CA GLN A 61 -10.08 -1.77 -3.86
C GLN A 61 -9.47 -3.07 -3.36
N ILE A 62 -9.11 -3.13 -2.07
CA ILE A 62 -8.65 -4.36 -1.41
C ILE A 62 -9.87 -5.25 -1.20
N THR A 63 -9.82 -6.47 -1.72
CA THR A 63 -10.88 -7.47 -1.53
C THR A 63 -10.58 -8.38 -0.34
N ARG A 64 -9.30 -8.69 -0.11
CA ARG A 64 -8.83 -9.42 1.08
C ARG A 64 -7.35 -9.20 1.33
N VAL A 65 -6.99 -9.15 2.60
CA VAL A 65 -5.59 -9.21 3.05
C VAL A 65 -5.29 -10.63 3.50
N VAL A 66 -4.31 -11.28 2.86
CA VAL A 66 -3.88 -12.64 3.21
C VAL A 66 -2.87 -12.58 4.36
N TRP A 67 -1.90 -11.68 4.24
CA TRP A 67 -0.93 -11.38 5.29
C TRP A 67 -0.92 -9.89 5.56
N TRP A 68 -1.47 -9.57 6.74
CA TRP A 68 -1.24 -8.32 7.42
C TRP A 68 0.25 -8.21 7.74
N THR A 69 0.83 -7.03 7.59
CA THR A 69 2.28 -6.89 7.48
C THR A 69 2.90 -6.25 8.70
N GLU A 70 4.12 -6.66 9.00
CA GLU A 70 4.98 -6.04 10.01
C GLU A 70 6.35 -5.67 9.42
N VAL A 71 7.07 -4.78 10.11
CA VAL A 71 8.44 -4.43 9.77
C VAL A 71 9.32 -5.68 9.86
N GLY A 72 10.00 -6.02 8.78
CA GLY A 72 10.81 -7.24 8.67
C GLY A 72 10.13 -8.38 7.90
N ASP A 73 8.81 -8.31 7.68
CA ASP A 73 8.07 -9.30 6.89
C ASP A 73 7.57 -8.72 5.56
N ARG A 74 6.69 -9.43 4.85
CA ARG A 74 6.07 -9.05 3.58
C ARG A 74 4.59 -8.79 3.76
N ALA A 75 4.02 -8.02 2.85
CA ALA A 75 2.59 -7.83 2.75
C ALA A 75 2.05 -8.68 1.60
N TYR A 76 0.87 -9.31 1.78
CA TYR A 76 0.20 -10.07 0.74
C TYR A 76 -1.31 -9.81 0.74
N LEU A 77 -1.83 -9.26 -0.36
CA LEU A 77 -3.24 -8.90 -0.50
C LEU A 77 -3.75 -9.15 -1.92
N TRP A 78 -5.07 -9.19 -2.02
CA TRP A 78 -5.84 -9.21 -3.25
C TRP A 78 -6.63 -7.92 -3.40
N PHE A 79 -6.84 -7.52 -4.65
CA PHE A 79 -7.55 -6.32 -5.03
C PHE A 79 -8.27 -6.51 -6.36
N ASP A 80 -9.31 -5.73 -6.60
CA ASP A 80 -10.09 -5.79 -7.84
C ASP A 80 -9.24 -5.46 -9.07
N ASP A 81 -9.55 -6.03 -10.22
CA ASP A 81 -9.06 -5.52 -11.50
C ASP A 81 -9.80 -4.21 -11.88
N LEU A 82 -9.10 -3.14 -12.30
CA LEU A 82 -9.80 -1.88 -12.65
C LEU A 82 -10.65 -1.98 -13.92
N GLU A 83 -10.29 -2.85 -14.86
CA GLU A 83 -11.01 -2.99 -16.14
C GLU A 83 -12.21 -3.92 -15.98
N HIS A 84 -12.06 -4.96 -15.16
CA HIS A 84 -13.04 -6.03 -14.99
C HIS A 84 -13.23 -6.43 -13.50
N PRO A 85 -13.61 -5.49 -12.62
CA PRO A 85 -13.61 -5.71 -11.17
C PRO A 85 -14.58 -6.81 -10.71
N ARG A 86 -15.65 -7.06 -11.48
CA ARG A 86 -16.63 -8.11 -11.15
C ARG A 86 -16.16 -9.53 -11.47
N PHE A 87 -15.12 -9.69 -12.27
CA PHE A 87 -14.72 -10.98 -12.84
C PHE A 87 -13.31 -11.41 -12.42
N PHE A 88 -12.43 -10.45 -12.16
CA PHE A 88 -11.03 -10.75 -11.87
C PHE A 88 -10.55 -10.01 -10.62
N GLU A 89 -9.91 -10.76 -9.75
CA GLU A 89 -9.03 -10.22 -8.71
C GLU A 89 -7.59 -10.36 -9.16
N ARG A 90 -6.76 -9.43 -8.69
CA ARG A 90 -5.30 -9.51 -8.79
C ARG A 90 -4.71 -9.56 -7.39
N TYR A 91 -3.48 -10.01 -7.33
CA TYR A 91 -2.75 -10.06 -6.08
C TYR A 91 -1.40 -9.34 -6.15
N ARG A 92 -0.93 -8.91 -4.97
CA ARG A 92 0.40 -8.35 -4.78
C ARG A 92 1.00 -8.89 -3.50
N MET A 93 2.23 -9.38 -3.65
CA MET A 93 3.14 -9.66 -2.54
C MET A 93 4.31 -8.68 -2.63
N SER A 94 4.61 -7.98 -1.52
CA SER A 94 5.71 -7.01 -1.47
C SER A 94 7.05 -7.70 -1.25
N SER A 95 8.13 -6.93 -1.41
CA SER A 95 9.41 -7.24 -0.77
C SER A 95 9.31 -6.97 0.75
N VAL A 96 10.40 -7.23 1.48
CA VAL A 96 10.45 -7.01 2.93
C VAL A 96 10.14 -5.55 3.27
N ILE A 97 9.20 -5.35 4.19
CA ILE A 97 8.80 -4.07 4.73
C ILE A 97 9.90 -3.54 5.64
N ARG A 98 10.25 -2.28 5.43
CA ARG A 98 11.29 -1.58 6.19
C ARG A 98 10.74 -0.54 7.15
N LYS A 99 9.56 0.02 6.83
CA LYS A 99 8.96 1.11 7.60
C LYS A 99 7.46 1.18 7.34
N ILE A 100 6.71 1.52 8.38
CA ILE A 100 5.26 1.73 8.34
C ILE A 100 5.00 3.06 9.06
N GLU A 101 4.38 4.01 8.37
CA GLU A 101 4.15 5.37 8.86
C GLU A 101 2.72 5.81 8.62
N ARG A 102 2.11 6.51 9.57
CA ARG A 102 0.78 7.09 9.36
C ARG A 102 0.89 8.33 8.47
N LEU A 103 0.07 8.39 7.43
CA LEU A 103 -0.08 9.55 6.58
C LEU A 103 -1.01 10.57 7.24
N SER A 104 -0.73 11.84 7.01
CA SER A 104 -1.65 12.91 7.39
C SER A 104 -2.83 12.96 6.42
N ASP A 105 -4.03 13.29 6.90
CA ASP A 105 -5.23 13.36 6.04
C ASP A 105 -5.10 14.41 4.91
N LYS A 106 -4.20 15.38 5.10
CA LYS A 106 -3.89 16.43 4.11
C LYS A 106 -3.03 15.96 2.95
N ASP A 107 -2.53 14.73 2.97
CA ASP A 107 -1.67 14.17 1.93
C ASP A 107 -2.45 13.61 0.72
N GLY A 108 -3.79 13.78 0.71
CA GLY A 108 -4.71 13.32 -0.34
C GLY A 108 -5.36 14.41 -1.19
N GLU A 109 -5.22 15.68 -0.86
CA GLU A 109 -5.67 16.80 -1.70
C GLU A 109 -4.51 17.29 -2.58
N GLN A 110 -4.24 16.57 -3.67
CA GLN A 110 -3.69 17.24 -4.84
C GLN A 110 -4.87 17.53 -5.76
N ALA A 111 -5.12 18.83 -5.93
CA ALA A 111 -6.12 19.42 -6.81
C ALA A 111 -5.92 19.06 -8.29
#